data_AF-A0A924QDY9-F1
#
_entry.id   AF-A0A924QDY9-F1
#
_cell.length_a   1.000
_cell.length_b   1.000
_cell.length_c   1.000
_cell.angle_alpha   90.00
_cell.angle_beta   90.00
_cell.angle_gamma   90.00
#
_symmetry.space_group_name_H-M   'P 1'
#
loop_
_entity.id
_entity.type
_entity.pdbx_description
1 polymer ?
#
loop_
_entity_poly.entity_id
_entity_poly.type
_entity_poly.pdbx_seq_one_letter_code
_entity_poly.pdbx_strand_id
1 'polypeptide(L)'
;MNSTNPAAGDVTTIDLTMTPEDATVHDTLCALQAPSGMQRVSDLITAVGGRTARGSAFNPMEVKRVTERLLAAGHATRDNQGRVQATGPHAAERFRSMMLDTVRGTAWFDAWRKLNDFDRAYSLGFQEEEQLAAAMRLVLFGGRKLSHVRRLGELAYSFTHLWVGALQKAVLQPFDSALFGSLEPPLQTDLAQRLMTLLSGFSEVGVRPLEDWLLRAHADPISASLVTASLRLRLSETLLFRDQAEKARAMCANVSGASVNLHLSLFNIAEGQWSAGATEFELAAKQAVLDLGRRKHLASPSISWLYVMALLSQTTPAAWSKARKFVVSEAGLSPAKAAPGKRDADPYSYWGVWIDAIDQRMGDAPKTAQRFCLARREHSGLQSLQYLHHLMLAAWLRVEVIAPADLRAHAERLA
;
A
#
# COMPACT_ATOMS: atom_id res chain seq x y z
N MET A 1 48.68 10.91 8.61
CA MET A 1 47.95 9.84 7.90
C MET A 1 46.50 9.94 8.33
N ASN A 2 45.68 10.61 7.53
CA ASN A 2 44.29 10.89 7.85
C ASN A 2 43.43 9.64 7.61
N SER A 3 42.88 9.10 8.68
CA SER A 3 41.80 8.12 8.64
C SER A 3 40.56 8.82 8.08
N THR A 4 40.24 8.51 6.82
CA THR A 4 38.96 8.85 6.20
C THR A 4 37.87 8.04 6.91
N ASN A 5 36.95 8.73 7.59
CA ASN A 5 35.69 8.15 8.02
C ASN A 5 35.01 7.52 6.79
N PRO A 6 34.58 6.24 6.83
CA PRO A 6 33.82 5.66 5.73
C PRO A 6 32.54 6.47 5.55
N ALA A 7 32.23 6.81 4.30
CA ALA A 7 31.03 7.56 3.95
C ALA A 7 29.79 6.83 4.49
N ALA A 8 28.90 7.56 5.16
CA ALA A 8 27.60 7.07 5.57
C ALA A 8 26.87 6.53 4.33
N GLY A 9 26.78 5.20 4.20
CA GLY A 9 26.13 4.55 3.06
C GLY A 9 26.90 3.39 2.42
N ASP A 10 28.14 3.13 2.81
CA ASP A 10 28.80 1.90 2.36
C ASP A 10 28.29 0.69 3.15
N VAL A 11 27.45 -0.11 2.51
CA VAL A 11 26.78 -1.27 3.12
C VAL A 11 27.74 -2.45 3.30
N THR A 12 28.91 -2.41 2.66
CA THR A 12 29.88 -3.52 2.63
C THR A 12 30.95 -3.45 3.73
N THR A 13 31.10 -2.31 4.41
CA THR A 13 32.18 -2.09 5.39
C THR A 13 31.85 -2.49 6.82
N ILE A 14 30.56 -2.70 7.17
CA ILE A 14 30.15 -3.05 8.53
C ILE A 14 30.62 -4.45 8.94
N ASP A 15 30.45 -5.44 8.05
CA ASP A 15 30.81 -6.84 8.33
C ASP A 15 32.31 -7.01 8.62
N LEU A 16 33.16 -6.08 8.18
CA LEU A 16 34.61 -6.12 8.41
C LEU A 16 35.03 -5.68 9.81
N THR A 17 34.15 -5.00 10.57
CA THR A 17 34.47 -4.43 11.89
C THR A 17 33.73 -5.10 13.05
N MET A 18 32.72 -5.92 12.77
CA MET A 18 31.94 -6.62 13.79
C MET A 18 32.62 -7.91 14.25
N THR A 19 32.71 -8.12 15.56
CA THR A 19 33.00 -9.45 16.10
C THR A 19 31.81 -10.40 15.83
N PRO A 20 32.00 -11.73 15.87
CA PRO A 20 30.89 -12.68 15.75
C PRO A 20 29.75 -12.45 16.75
N GLU A 21 30.09 -11.95 17.95
CA GLU A 21 29.12 -11.59 18.97
C GLU A 21 28.33 -10.33 18.61
N ASP A 22 29.01 -9.30 18.08
CA ASP A 22 28.36 -8.08 17.57
C ASP A 22 27.41 -8.41 16.43
N ALA A 23 27.84 -9.26 15.49
CA ALA A 23 27.03 -9.71 14.36
C ALA A 23 25.77 -10.45 14.83
N THR A 24 25.87 -11.33 15.84
CA THR A 24 24.71 -12.07 16.38
C THR A 24 23.67 -11.14 17.01
N VAL A 25 24.11 -10.18 17.83
CA VAL A 25 23.20 -9.21 18.47
C VAL A 25 22.62 -8.26 17.43
N HIS A 26 23.43 -7.79 16.47
CA HIS A 26 22.97 -6.93 15.38
C HIS A 26 21.96 -7.64 14.47
N ASP A 27 22.20 -8.91 14.10
CA ASP A 27 21.25 -9.74 13.35
C ASP A 27 19.92 -9.88 14.10
N THR A 28 19.96 -10.02 15.42
CA THR A 28 18.75 -10.08 16.25
C THR A 28 17.94 -8.79 16.14
N LEU A 29 18.61 -7.64 16.24
CA LEU A 29 17.96 -6.34 16.07
C LEU A 29 17.42 -6.16 14.64
N CYS A 30 18.16 -6.63 13.63
CA CYS A 30 17.74 -6.62 12.22
C CYS A 30 16.56 -7.56 11.97
N ALA A 31 16.47 -8.71 12.64
CA ALA A 31 15.32 -9.61 12.56
C ALA A 31 14.08 -8.97 13.21
N LEU A 32 14.26 -8.29 14.35
CA LEU A 32 13.18 -7.67 15.10
C LEU A 32 12.57 -6.45 14.42
N GLN A 33 13.32 -5.70 13.62
CA GLN A 33 12.90 -4.52 12.82
C GLN A 33 12.01 -3.47 13.51
N ALA A 34 11.95 -3.46 14.84
CA ALA A 34 11.16 -2.54 15.62
C ALA A 34 11.82 -2.29 16.99
N PRO A 35 11.58 -1.11 17.61
CA PRO A 35 12.08 -0.81 18.95
C PRO A 35 11.71 -1.93 19.93
N SER A 36 12.74 -2.57 20.49
CA SER A 36 12.59 -3.75 21.34
C SER A 36 13.30 -3.56 22.68
N GLY A 37 12.67 -4.05 23.76
CA GLY A 37 13.30 -4.10 25.08
C GLY A 37 14.43 -5.14 25.12
N MET A 38 15.43 -4.92 25.98
CA MET A 38 16.61 -5.80 26.06
C MET A 38 16.30 -7.26 26.39
N GLN A 39 15.22 -7.49 27.16
CA GLN A 39 14.77 -8.85 27.46
C GLN A 39 14.38 -9.59 26.18
N ARG A 40 13.55 -8.97 25.32
CA ARG A 40 13.10 -9.55 24.05
C ARG A 40 14.27 -9.86 23.11
N VAL A 41 15.27 -8.98 23.07
CA VAL A 41 16.52 -9.21 22.31
C VAL A 41 17.24 -10.45 22.83
N SER A 42 17.44 -10.55 24.15
CA SER A 42 18.13 -11.68 24.78
C SER A 42 17.37 -13.01 24.59
N ASP A 43 16.05 -12.97 24.70
CA ASP A 43 15.21 -14.15 24.51
C ASP A 43 15.26 -14.65 23.07
N LEU A 44 15.25 -13.74 22.08
CA LEU A 44 15.34 -14.12 20.67
C LEU A 44 16.72 -14.68 20.31
N ILE A 45 17.82 -14.10 20.82
CA ILE A 45 19.18 -14.67 20.69
C ILE A 45 19.20 -16.11 21.22
N THR A 46 18.57 -16.33 22.38
CA THR A 46 18.49 -17.67 22.97
C THR A 46 17.64 -18.61 22.13
N ALA A 47 16.50 -18.13 21.61
CA ALA A 47 15.58 -18.93 20.80
C ALA A 47 16.20 -19.37 19.46
N VAL A 48 17.02 -18.53 18.84
CA VAL A 48 17.77 -18.88 17.61
C VAL A 48 19.01 -19.72 17.89
N GLY A 49 19.33 -19.98 19.17
CA GLY A 49 20.49 -20.77 19.57
C GLY A 49 21.82 -20.04 19.48
N GLY A 50 21.81 -18.70 19.53
CA GLY A 50 23.01 -17.87 19.47
C GLY A 50 24.02 -18.22 20.56
N ARG A 51 25.30 -18.29 20.19
CA ARG A 51 26.42 -18.60 21.08
C ARG A 51 27.48 -17.50 21.02
N THR A 52 28.16 -17.30 22.13
CA THR A 52 29.35 -16.43 22.21
C THR A 52 30.49 -17.04 21.40
N ALA A 53 31.57 -16.28 21.20
CA ALA A 53 32.77 -16.81 20.54
C ALA A 53 33.39 -18.02 21.29
N ARG A 54 33.07 -18.17 22.58
CA ARG A 54 33.51 -19.29 23.43
C ARG A 54 32.57 -20.50 23.38
N GLY A 55 31.48 -20.43 22.61
CA GLY A 55 30.47 -21.48 22.51
C GLY A 55 29.45 -21.50 23.65
N SER A 56 29.50 -20.55 24.60
CA SER A 56 28.51 -20.44 25.67
C SER A 56 27.23 -19.76 25.20
N ALA A 57 26.11 -19.93 25.93
CA ALA A 57 24.95 -19.07 25.74
C ALA A 57 25.30 -17.61 26.08
N PHE A 58 24.63 -16.66 25.44
CA PHE A 58 24.70 -15.25 25.82
C PHE A 58 24.03 -15.03 27.17
N ASN A 59 24.71 -14.38 28.09
CA ASN A 59 24.07 -13.86 29.30
C ASN A 59 23.53 -12.43 29.09
N PRO A 60 22.54 -11.96 29.89
CA PRO A 60 21.95 -10.63 29.70
C PRO A 60 22.96 -9.46 29.76
N MET A 61 24.02 -9.58 30.57
CA MET A 61 25.06 -8.56 30.69
C MET A 61 25.95 -8.49 29.46
N GLU A 62 26.24 -9.63 28.83
CA GLU A 62 26.94 -9.70 27.56
C GLU A 62 26.13 -9.06 26.45
N VAL A 63 24.83 -9.40 26.35
CA VAL A 63 23.94 -8.77 25.37
C VAL A 63 23.91 -7.26 25.57
N LYS A 64 23.74 -6.79 26.82
CA LYS A 64 23.80 -5.36 27.13
C LYS A 64 25.12 -4.72 26.68
N ARG A 65 26.26 -5.33 27.02
CA ARG A 65 27.60 -4.83 26.66
C ARG A 65 27.77 -4.73 25.14
N VAL A 66 27.35 -5.76 24.40
CA VAL A 66 27.38 -5.77 22.93
C VAL A 66 26.48 -4.67 22.38
N THR A 67 25.25 -4.53 22.88
CA THR A 67 24.33 -3.47 22.46
C THR A 67 24.90 -2.08 22.69
N GLU A 68 25.57 -1.81 23.82
CA GLU A 68 26.23 -0.51 24.06
C GLU A 68 27.36 -0.24 23.05
N ARG A 69 28.10 -1.28 22.62
CA ARG A 69 29.08 -1.13 21.54
C ARG A 69 28.41 -0.80 20.20
N LEU A 70 27.31 -1.48 19.88
CA LEU A 70 26.54 -1.20 18.66
C LEU A 70 25.94 0.22 18.67
N LEU A 71 25.50 0.71 19.83
CA LEU A 71 25.04 2.09 20.00
C LEU A 71 26.19 3.09 19.80
N ALA A 72 27.35 2.85 20.42
CA ALA A 72 28.52 3.71 20.29
C ALA A 72 29.07 3.75 18.84
N ALA A 73 28.94 2.64 18.11
CA ALA A 73 29.32 2.53 16.69
C ALA A 73 28.23 3.05 15.72
N GLY A 74 27.06 3.46 16.22
CA GLY A 74 25.96 3.96 15.38
C GLY A 74 25.15 2.89 14.65
N HIS A 75 25.41 1.61 14.90
CA HIS A 75 24.68 0.47 14.30
C HIS A 75 23.32 0.21 14.97
N ALA A 76 23.10 0.77 16.15
CA ALA A 76 21.80 0.76 16.82
C ALA A 76 21.43 2.17 17.29
N THR A 77 20.14 2.37 17.52
CA THR A 77 19.58 3.54 18.19
C THR A 77 18.79 3.12 19.43
N ARG A 78 18.63 4.05 20.37
CA ARG A 78 17.84 3.87 21.59
C ARG A 78 16.78 4.97 21.66
N ASP A 79 15.53 4.59 21.87
CA ASP A 79 14.44 5.55 22.03
C ASP A 79 14.34 6.06 23.49
N ASN A 80 13.42 7.02 23.72
CA ASN A 80 13.21 7.62 25.04
C ASN A 80 12.69 6.61 26.10
N GLN A 81 12.19 5.45 25.67
CA GLN A 81 11.74 4.36 26.55
C GLN A 81 12.85 3.33 26.81
N GLY A 82 14.06 3.56 26.30
CA GLY A 82 15.20 2.65 26.43
C GLY A 82 15.13 1.42 25.51
N ARG A 83 14.17 1.36 24.59
CA ARG A 83 14.07 0.30 23.58
C ARG A 83 15.14 0.52 22.52
N VAL A 84 15.70 -0.57 22.01
CA VAL A 84 16.77 -0.56 21.02
C VAL A 84 16.30 -1.11 19.68
N GLN A 85 16.87 -0.57 18.60
CA GLN A 85 16.64 -1.04 17.23
C GLN A 85 17.90 -0.83 16.40
N ALA A 86 18.07 -1.62 15.34
CA ALA A 86 19.17 -1.43 14.39
C ALA A 86 18.95 -0.15 13.54
N THR A 87 20.04 0.52 13.17
CA THR A 87 20.00 1.76 12.38
C THR A 87 19.93 1.45 10.87
N GLY A 88 19.03 2.12 10.14
CA GLY A 88 19.01 2.09 8.67
C GLY A 88 20.11 2.99 8.06
N PRO A 89 20.57 2.74 6.82
CA PRO A 89 20.07 1.77 5.84
C PRO A 89 20.60 0.34 6.02
N HIS A 90 21.65 0.14 6.82
CA HIS A 90 22.32 -1.15 6.97
C HIS A 90 21.45 -2.24 7.59
N ALA A 91 20.58 -1.89 8.54
CA ALA A 91 19.62 -2.83 9.11
C ALA A 91 18.73 -3.48 8.03
N ALA A 92 18.30 -2.69 7.04
CA ALA A 92 17.44 -3.15 5.97
C ALA A 92 18.17 -4.13 5.04
N GLU A 93 19.41 -3.81 4.63
CA GLU A 93 20.20 -4.73 3.80
C GLU A 93 20.57 -6.01 4.55
N ARG A 94 20.91 -5.89 5.85
CA ARG A 94 21.23 -7.06 6.66
C ARG A 94 20.03 -7.98 6.80
N PHE A 95 18.85 -7.43 7.09
CA PHE A 95 17.61 -8.21 7.09
C PHE A 95 17.34 -8.86 5.73
N ARG A 96 17.49 -8.11 4.64
CA ARG A 96 17.33 -8.63 3.28
C ARG A 96 18.26 -9.82 3.01
N SER A 97 19.55 -9.70 3.30
CA SER A 97 20.53 -10.77 3.16
C SER A 97 20.14 -12.01 3.99
N MET A 98 19.74 -11.80 5.25
CA MET A 98 19.31 -12.89 6.14
C MET A 98 18.08 -13.63 5.62
N MET A 99 17.11 -12.90 5.06
CA MET A 99 15.87 -13.49 4.57
C MET A 99 16.02 -14.14 3.19
N LEU A 100 16.94 -13.66 2.35
CA LEU A 100 17.25 -14.30 1.05
C LEU A 100 17.92 -15.67 1.23
N ASP A 101 18.68 -15.86 2.30
CA ASP A 101 19.11 -17.19 2.73
C ASP A 101 17.94 -17.92 3.40
N THR A 102 17.33 -18.86 2.68
CA THR A 102 16.16 -19.60 3.16
C THR A 102 16.39 -20.33 4.49
N VAL A 103 17.58 -20.88 4.71
CA VAL A 103 17.90 -21.60 5.95
C VAL A 103 17.96 -20.63 7.12
N ARG A 104 18.69 -19.52 6.94
CA ARG A 104 18.82 -18.48 7.95
C ARG A 104 17.49 -17.78 8.24
N GLY A 105 16.75 -17.40 7.21
CA GLY A 105 15.41 -16.80 7.33
C GLY A 105 14.44 -17.70 8.09
N THR A 106 14.41 -19.00 7.77
CA THR A 106 13.59 -19.99 8.49
C THR A 106 13.98 -20.09 9.96
N ALA A 107 15.28 -20.13 10.27
CA ALA A 107 15.76 -20.21 11.65
C ALA A 107 15.31 -18.99 12.49
N TRP A 108 15.37 -17.78 11.94
CA TRP A 108 14.88 -16.58 12.62
C TRP A 108 13.36 -16.57 12.79
N PHE A 109 12.62 -17.00 11.78
CA PHE A 109 11.18 -17.17 11.89
C PHE A 109 10.82 -18.20 12.96
N ASP A 110 11.45 -19.37 12.99
CA ASP A 110 11.16 -20.42 13.97
C ASP A 110 11.52 -20.00 15.40
N ALA A 111 12.61 -19.25 15.58
CA ALA A 111 12.98 -18.65 16.86
C ALA A 111 11.90 -17.67 17.34
N TRP A 112 11.44 -16.77 16.46
CA TRP A 112 10.37 -15.83 16.76
C TRP A 112 9.04 -16.55 17.03
N ARG A 113 8.70 -17.55 16.20
CA ARG A 113 7.49 -18.38 16.31
C ARG A 113 7.43 -19.08 17.67
N LYS A 114 8.55 -19.67 18.10
CA LYS A 114 8.70 -20.31 19.41
C LYS A 114 8.57 -19.31 20.56
N LEU A 115 9.27 -18.17 20.47
CA LEU A 115 9.26 -17.14 21.51
C LEU A 115 7.85 -16.58 21.77
N ASN A 116 7.03 -16.45 20.73
CA ASN A 116 5.68 -15.88 20.83
C ASN A 116 4.60 -16.97 20.99
N ASP A 117 4.97 -18.23 21.19
CA ASP A 117 4.07 -19.39 21.23
C ASP A 117 3.03 -19.36 20.08
N PHE A 118 3.48 -18.99 18.89
CA PHE A 118 2.66 -18.57 17.76
C PHE A 118 1.56 -19.57 17.36
N ASP A 119 1.84 -20.86 17.53
CA ASP A 119 0.91 -21.94 17.18
C ASP A 119 -0.22 -22.09 18.19
N ARG A 120 -0.02 -21.70 19.45
CA ARG A 120 -0.97 -21.95 20.55
C ARG A 120 -1.53 -20.67 21.18
N ALA A 121 -0.84 -19.54 21.00
CA ALA A 121 -1.28 -18.26 21.49
C ALA A 121 -2.68 -17.92 20.99
N TYR A 122 -3.48 -17.29 21.84
CA TYR A 122 -4.80 -16.79 21.45
C TYR A 122 -4.71 -15.45 20.70
N SER A 123 -3.76 -14.60 21.10
CA SER A 123 -3.52 -13.30 20.47
C SER A 123 -2.07 -12.86 20.69
N LEU A 124 -1.58 -11.96 19.85
CA LEU A 124 -0.32 -11.25 20.07
C LEU A 124 -0.59 -9.77 20.32
N GLY A 125 -0.03 -9.25 21.40
CA GLY A 125 -0.19 -7.85 21.80
C GLY A 125 0.75 -6.94 21.01
N PHE A 126 0.28 -6.39 19.89
CA PHE A 126 0.98 -5.35 19.15
C PHE A 126 0.49 -3.98 19.60
N GLN A 127 1.39 -3.11 20.04
CA GLN A 127 1.00 -1.76 20.49
C GLN A 127 1.09 -0.72 19.38
N GLU A 128 1.93 -0.98 18.38
CA GLU A 128 2.26 -0.03 17.31
C GLU A 128 2.24 -0.73 15.95
N GLU A 129 1.85 0.01 14.91
CA GLU A 129 1.83 -0.49 13.53
C GLU A 129 3.20 -1.03 13.08
N GLU A 130 4.30 -0.39 13.50
CA GLU A 130 5.65 -0.82 13.15
C GLU A 130 6.01 -2.19 13.75
N GLN A 131 5.52 -2.49 14.96
CA GLN A 131 5.75 -3.81 15.58
C GLN A 131 5.03 -4.91 14.80
N LEU A 132 3.80 -4.64 14.36
CA LEU A 132 3.06 -5.57 13.51
C LEU A 132 3.72 -5.72 12.13
N ALA A 133 4.18 -4.62 11.52
CA ALA A 133 4.90 -4.65 10.25
C ALA A 133 6.18 -5.48 10.33
N ALA A 134 6.96 -5.32 11.41
CA ALA A 134 8.17 -6.10 11.65
C ALA A 134 7.88 -7.60 11.82
N ALA A 135 6.85 -7.96 12.60
CA ALA A 135 6.40 -9.34 12.73
C ALA A 135 5.93 -9.91 11.38
N MET A 136 5.18 -9.13 10.60
CA MET A 136 4.78 -9.50 9.25
C MET A 136 5.97 -9.76 8.34
N ARG A 137 7.03 -8.93 8.36
CA ARG A 137 8.24 -9.16 7.55
C ARG A 137 8.89 -10.51 7.87
N LEU A 138 9.01 -10.90 9.14
CA LEU A 138 9.52 -12.21 9.53
C LEU A 138 8.60 -13.36 9.09
N VAL A 139 7.29 -13.23 9.28
CA VAL A 139 6.31 -14.25 8.86
C VAL A 139 6.31 -14.43 7.34
N LEU A 140 6.37 -13.35 6.59
CA LEU A 140 6.39 -13.34 5.13
C LEU A 140 7.70 -13.90 4.59
N PHE A 141 8.84 -13.32 4.96
CA PHE A 141 10.12 -13.60 4.31
C PHE A 141 10.95 -14.69 5.00
N GLY A 142 10.73 -14.95 6.29
CA GLY A 142 11.30 -16.08 7.01
C GLY A 142 10.39 -17.30 6.99
N GLY A 143 9.08 -17.11 7.22
CA GLY A 143 8.09 -18.18 7.26
C GLY A 143 7.57 -18.65 5.89
N ARG A 144 7.49 -17.75 4.90
CA ARG A 144 7.27 -18.01 3.45
C ARG A 144 6.02 -18.80 3.06
N LYS A 145 5.07 -19.00 3.98
CA LYS A 145 3.84 -19.76 3.76
C LYS A 145 2.60 -18.93 4.01
N LEU A 146 1.60 -19.09 3.14
CA LEU A 146 0.30 -18.45 3.27
C LEU A 146 -0.41 -18.84 4.58
N SER A 147 -0.21 -20.07 5.07
CA SER A 147 -0.76 -20.51 6.36
C SER A 147 -0.20 -19.71 7.55
N HIS A 148 1.08 -19.34 7.53
CA HIS A 148 1.67 -18.51 8.58
C HIS A 148 1.11 -17.08 8.56
N VAL A 149 0.88 -16.51 7.36
CA VAL A 149 0.27 -15.18 7.23
C VAL A 149 -1.17 -15.18 7.73
N ARG A 150 -1.96 -16.21 7.36
CA ARG A 150 -3.34 -16.38 7.87
C ARG A 150 -3.36 -16.49 9.39
N ARG A 151 -2.46 -17.30 9.95
CA ARG A 151 -2.31 -17.46 11.40
C ARG A 151 -1.95 -16.15 12.10
N LEU A 152 -1.03 -15.35 11.52
CA LEU A 152 -0.74 -14.02 12.05
C LEU A 152 -1.98 -13.12 12.03
N GLY A 153 -2.81 -13.20 10.99
CA GLY A 153 -4.09 -12.49 10.90
C GLY A 153 -5.06 -12.84 12.02
N GLU A 154 -5.18 -14.12 12.37
CA GLU A 154 -5.98 -14.58 13.50
C GLU A 154 -5.46 -14.02 14.83
N LEU A 155 -4.14 -14.07 15.03
CA LEU A 155 -3.49 -13.58 16.26
C LEU A 155 -3.58 -12.07 16.43
N ALA A 156 -3.63 -11.32 15.32
CA ALA A 156 -3.74 -9.87 15.30
C ALA A 156 -5.19 -9.36 15.26
N TYR A 157 -6.19 -10.22 15.49
CA TYR A 157 -7.61 -9.87 15.34
C TYR A 157 -8.04 -8.63 16.17
N SER A 158 -7.49 -8.46 17.38
CA SER A 158 -7.75 -7.27 18.22
C SER A 158 -7.16 -5.97 17.64
N PHE A 159 -6.27 -6.08 16.66
CA PHE A 159 -5.53 -4.98 16.03
C PHE A 159 -5.79 -4.90 14.52
N THR A 160 -6.96 -5.33 14.07
CA THR A 160 -7.38 -5.28 12.66
C THR A 160 -7.26 -3.89 12.03
N HIS A 161 -7.40 -2.82 12.82
CA HIS A 161 -7.20 -1.44 12.36
C HIS A 161 -5.75 -1.12 11.95
N LEU A 162 -4.75 -1.82 12.50
CA LEU A 162 -3.33 -1.67 12.13
C LEU A 162 -2.94 -2.53 10.93
N TRP A 163 -3.73 -3.55 10.60
CA TRP A 163 -3.35 -4.60 9.66
C TRP A 163 -2.99 -4.06 8.27
N VAL A 164 -3.80 -3.13 7.75
CA VAL A 164 -3.60 -2.58 6.41
C VAL A 164 -2.31 -1.77 6.32
N GLY A 165 -2.08 -0.85 7.25
CA GLY A 165 -0.86 -0.03 7.28
C GLY A 165 0.39 -0.88 7.55
N ALA A 166 0.29 -1.85 8.46
CA ALA A 166 1.39 -2.78 8.74
C ALA A 166 1.75 -3.65 7.52
N LEU A 167 0.76 -4.15 6.77
CA LEU A 167 1.00 -4.94 5.55
C LEU A 167 1.68 -4.10 4.47
N GLN A 168 1.24 -2.85 4.29
CA GLN A 168 1.86 -1.91 3.36
C GLN A 168 3.32 -1.63 3.76
N LYS A 169 3.59 -1.35 5.03
CA LYS A 169 4.96 -1.15 5.53
C LYS A 169 5.83 -2.39 5.38
N ALA A 170 5.28 -3.56 5.65
CA ALA A 170 6.02 -4.82 5.58
C ALA A 170 6.47 -5.16 4.16
N VAL A 171 5.64 -4.86 3.15
CA VAL A 171 5.89 -5.26 1.76
C VAL A 171 6.40 -4.13 0.88
N LEU A 172 5.99 -2.88 1.12
CA LEU A 172 6.23 -1.75 0.20
C LEU A 172 7.24 -0.71 0.72
N GLN A 173 7.73 -0.82 1.95
CA GLN A 173 8.63 0.17 2.55
C GLN A 173 9.96 -0.43 3.06
N PRO A 174 10.96 -0.58 2.16
CA PRO A 174 10.85 -0.52 0.70
C PRO A 174 10.35 -1.85 0.11
N PHE A 175 9.81 -1.80 -1.11
CA PHE A 175 9.54 -3.02 -1.88
C PHE A 175 10.84 -3.65 -2.38
N ASP A 176 11.06 -4.92 -2.04
CA ASP A 176 12.19 -5.71 -2.51
C ASP A 176 11.71 -6.84 -3.44
N SER A 177 12.03 -6.74 -4.72
CA SER A 177 11.60 -7.71 -5.74
C SER A 177 12.22 -9.10 -5.56
N ALA A 178 13.41 -9.20 -4.98
CA ALA A 178 14.08 -10.48 -4.76
C ALA A 178 13.44 -11.22 -3.59
N LEU A 179 13.17 -10.53 -2.48
CA LEU A 179 12.43 -11.09 -1.35
C LEU A 179 11.01 -11.49 -1.78
N PHE A 180 10.28 -10.60 -2.46
CA PHE A 180 8.94 -10.89 -2.94
C PHE A 180 8.93 -12.06 -3.94
N GLY A 181 9.88 -12.06 -4.89
CA GLY A 181 10.06 -13.12 -5.88
C GLY A 181 10.41 -14.49 -5.29
N SER A 182 10.94 -14.52 -4.06
CA SER A 182 11.30 -15.75 -3.37
C SER A 182 10.15 -16.40 -2.58
N LEU A 183 9.00 -15.72 -2.44
CA LEU A 183 7.81 -16.26 -1.78
C LEU A 183 7.15 -17.38 -2.61
N GLU A 184 6.37 -18.25 -1.97
CA GLU A 184 5.59 -19.25 -2.72
C GLU A 184 4.53 -18.59 -3.63
N PRO A 185 4.24 -19.14 -4.84
CA PRO A 185 3.31 -18.51 -5.78
C PRO A 185 1.90 -18.21 -5.23
N PRO A 186 1.28 -19.08 -4.39
CA PRO A 186 -0.01 -18.76 -3.76
C PRO A 186 0.06 -17.53 -2.84
N LEU A 187 1.15 -17.39 -2.09
CA LEU A 187 1.37 -16.25 -1.20
C LEU A 187 1.64 -14.97 -1.99
N GLN A 188 2.47 -15.03 -3.03
CA GLN A 188 2.71 -13.91 -3.94
C GLN A 188 1.39 -13.39 -4.55
N THR A 189 0.55 -14.31 -5.02
CA THR A 189 -0.74 -13.99 -5.64
C THR A 189 -1.70 -13.33 -4.63
N ASP A 190 -1.83 -13.90 -3.43
CA ASP A 190 -2.70 -13.37 -2.38
C ASP A 190 -2.24 -11.97 -1.93
N LEU A 191 -0.93 -11.78 -1.70
CA LEU A 191 -0.36 -10.48 -1.33
C LEU A 191 -0.56 -9.44 -2.43
N ALA A 192 -0.23 -9.78 -3.68
CA ALA A 192 -0.41 -8.88 -4.81
C ALA A 192 -1.88 -8.47 -4.94
N GLN A 193 -2.83 -9.40 -4.84
CA GLN A 193 -4.25 -9.10 -4.92
C GLN A 193 -4.71 -8.19 -3.78
N ARG A 194 -4.29 -8.45 -2.54
CA ARG A 194 -4.63 -7.62 -1.39
C ARG A 194 -4.06 -6.22 -1.52
N LEU A 195 -2.76 -6.10 -1.79
CA LEU A 195 -2.09 -4.82 -1.92
C LEU A 195 -2.68 -4.01 -3.08
N MET A 196 -2.84 -4.61 -4.25
CA MET A 196 -3.45 -3.93 -5.41
C MET A 196 -4.93 -3.58 -5.18
N THR A 197 -5.67 -4.33 -4.35
CA THR A 197 -7.06 -3.97 -4.01
C THR A 197 -7.12 -2.83 -3.00
N LEU A 198 -6.30 -2.90 -1.95
CA LEU A 198 -6.23 -1.88 -0.89
C LEU A 198 -5.71 -0.53 -1.42
N LEU A 199 -4.88 -0.57 -2.45
CA LEU A 199 -4.16 0.58 -3.00
C LEU A 199 -4.64 0.96 -4.40
N SER A 200 -5.70 0.32 -4.92
CA SER A 200 -6.13 0.59 -6.30
C SER A 200 -6.54 2.04 -6.47
N GLY A 201 -5.71 2.82 -7.17
CA GLY A 201 -6.06 4.12 -7.70
C GLY A 201 -4.99 5.19 -7.70
N PHE A 202 -3.98 5.01 -8.55
CA PHE A 202 -2.93 5.97 -8.94
C PHE A 202 -1.68 5.96 -8.08
N SER A 203 -0.54 6.10 -8.79
CA SER A 203 0.69 6.86 -8.53
C SER A 203 1.15 7.11 -7.09
N GLU A 204 0.71 6.34 -6.11
CA GLU A 204 1.33 6.32 -4.81
C GLU A 204 2.72 5.76 -5.05
N VAL A 205 3.72 6.62 -4.84
CA VAL A 205 5.13 6.33 -5.14
C VAL A 205 5.57 4.99 -4.54
N GLY A 206 4.96 4.57 -3.42
CA GLY A 206 5.23 3.31 -2.75
C GLY A 206 4.76 2.04 -3.47
N VAL A 207 3.74 2.09 -4.35
CA VAL A 207 3.17 0.89 -5.00
C VAL A 207 3.78 0.63 -6.38
N ARG A 208 4.29 1.69 -7.02
CA ARG A 208 4.91 1.61 -8.35
C ARG A 208 5.94 0.48 -8.50
N PRO A 209 6.83 0.20 -7.54
CA PRO A 209 7.77 -0.92 -7.66
C PRO A 209 7.07 -2.30 -7.76
N LEU A 210 5.97 -2.50 -7.03
CA LEU A 210 5.16 -3.72 -7.11
C LEU A 210 4.44 -3.81 -8.46
N GLU A 211 3.85 -2.72 -8.94
CA GLU A 211 3.20 -2.66 -10.27
C GLU A 211 4.21 -3.01 -11.38
N ASP A 212 5.40 -2.41 -11.34
CA ASP A 212 6.45 -2.67 -12.32
C ASP A 212 6.95 -4.11 -12.26
N TRP A 213 7.02 -4.70 -11.06
CA TRP A 213 7.34 -6.11 -10.89
C TRP A 213 6.24 -7.02 -11.46
N LEU A 214 4.97 -6.73 -11.21
CA LEU A 214 3.83 -7.50 -11.75
C LEU A 214 3.74 -7.40 -13.28
N LEU A 215 4.02 -6.23 -13.86
CA LEU A 215 4.07 -6.05 -15.32
C LEU A 215 5.18 -6.91 -15.95
N ARG A 216 6.36 -6.98 -15.31
CA ARG A 216 7.44 -7.89 -15.75
C ARG A 216 7.04 -9.35 -15.58
N ALA A 217 6.43 -9.71 -14.45
CA ALA A 217 5.96 -11.08 -14.19
C ALA A 217 4.90 -11.52 -15.20
N HIS A 218 4.01 -10.62 -15.65
CA HIS A 218 3.02 -10.92 -16.69
C HIS A 218 3.66 -11.17 -18.06
N ALA A 219 4.74 -10.46 -18.38
CA ALA A 219 5.46 -10.61 -19.64
C ALA A 219 6.34 -11.88 -19.71
N ASP A 220 6.68 -12.47 -18.55
CA ASP A 220 7.45 -13.71 -18.45
C ASP A 220 6.51 -14.94 -18.51
N PRO A 221 6.66 -15.85 -19.49
CA PRO A 221 5.83 -17.06 -19.60
C PRO A 221 5.80 -17.94 -18.35
N ILE A 222 6.89 -17.97 -17.57
CA ILE A 222 6.99 -18.79 -16.36
C ILE A 222 6.13 -18.18 -15.24
N SER A 223 6.20 -16.86 -15.09
CA SER A 223 5.56 -16.11 -14.01
C SER A 223 4.17 -15.59 -14.36
N ALA A 224 3.74 -15.66 -15.63
CA ALA A 224 2.49 -15.05 -16.10
C ALA A 224 1.24 -15.54 -15.36
N SER A 225 1.25 -16.81 -14.91
CA SER A 225 0.14 -17.42 -14.15
C SER A 225 -0.12 -16.76 -12.80
N LEU A 226 0.88 -16.08 -12.23
CA LEU A 226 0.75 -15.28 -11.01
C LEU A 226 -0.23 -14.11 -11.20
N VAL A 227 -0.21 -13.51 -12.39
CA VAL A 227 -0.95 -12.28 -12.69
C VAL A 227 -2.36 -12.66 -13.15
N THR A 228 -3.22 -12.93 -12.16
CA THR A 228 -4.61 -13.32 -12.38
C THR A 228 -5.41 -12.29 -13.16
N ALA A 229 -6.55 -12.67 -13.74
CA ALA A 229 -7.43 -11.75 -14.46
C ALA A 229 -7.80 -10.51 -13.63
N SER A 230 -8.05 -10.67 -12.33
CA SER A 230 -8.31 -9.55 -11.41
C SER A 230 -7.11 -8.60 -11.32
N LEU A 231 -5.89 -9.13 -11.16
CA LEU A 231 -4.67 -8.31 -11.16
C LEU A 231 -4.43 -7.62 -12.50
N ARG A 232 -4.70 -8.29 -13.63
CA ARG A 232 -4.60 -7.68 -14.96
C ARG A 232 -5.54 -6.49 -15.10
N LEU A 233 -6.79 -6.58 -14.61
CA LEU A 233 -7.70 -5.44 -14.59
C LEU A 233 -7.18 -4.29 -13.70
N ARG A 234 -6.55 -4.57 -12.56
CA ARG A 234 -5.89 -3.52 -11.75
C ARG A 234 -4.69 -2.88 -12.43
N LEU A 235 -3.88 -3.68 -13.13
CA LEU A 235 -2.76 -3.18 -13.92
C LEU A 235 -3.23 -2.38 -15.14
N SER A 236 -4.39 -2.70 -15.71
CA SER A 236 -4.96 -1.93 -16.81
C SER A 236 -5.38 -0.53 -16.38
N GLU A 237 -5.96 -0.37 -15.18
CA GLU A 237 -6.19 0.95 -14.55
C GLU A 237 -4.88 1.73 -14.42
N THR A 238 -3.83 1.08 -13.94
CA THR A 238 -2.50 1.68 -13.76
C THR A 238 -1.92 2.16 -15.08
N LEU A 239 -1.98 1.31 -16.12
CA LEU A 239 -1.45 1.62 -17.45
C LEU A 239 -2.23 2.74 -18.14
N LEU A 240 -3.54 2.84 -17.90
CA LEU A 240 -4.35 3.97 -18.38
C LEU A 240 -3.79 5.30 -17.85
N PHE A 241 -3.50 5.39 -16.54
CA PHE A 241 -2.95 6.60 -15.94
C PHE A 241 -1.48 6.88 -16.26
N ARG A 242 -0.77 5.89 -16.79
CA ARG A 242 0.58 6.05 -17.33
C ARG A 242 0.60 6.43 -18.81
N ASP A 243 -0.56 6.77 -19.38
CA ASP A 243 -0.75 7.05 -20.81
C ASP A 243 -0.30 5.89 -21.72
N GLN A 244 -0.60 4.67 -21.30
CA GLN A 244 -0.24 3.43 -22.01
C GLN A 244 -1.52 2.65 -22.39
N ALA A 245 -2.44 3.32 -23.09
CA ALA A 245 -3.77 2.80 -23.44
C ALA A 245 -3.73 1.44 -24.17
N GLU A 246 -2.82 1.27 -25.14
CA GLU A 246 -2.67 0.00 -25.85
C GLU A 246 -2.31 -1.16 -24.90
N LYS A 247 -1.38 -0.92 -23.97
CA LYS A 247 -0.99 -1.92 -22.97
C LYS A 247 -2.11 -2.16 -21.95
N ALA A 248 -2.86 -1.12 -21.58
CA ALA A 248 -4.03 -1.26 -20.72
C ALA A 248 -5.08 -2.19 -21.38
N ARG A 249 -5.35 -2.02 -22.67
CA ARG A 249 -6.24 -2.91 -23.44
C ARG A 249 -5.69 -4.32 -23.55
N ALA A 250 -4.37 -4.49 -23.74
CA ALA A 250 -3.74 -5.80 -23.75
C ALA A 250 -3.91 -6.57 -22.42
N MET A 251 -3.94 -5.88 -21.27
CA MET A 251 -4.25 -6.50 -19.98
C MET A 251 -5.69 -7.03 -19.91
N CYS A 252 -6.61 -6.46 -20.67
CA CYS A 252 -7.99 -6.93 -20.76
C CYS A 252 -8.19 -8.08 -21.76
N ALA A 253 -7.20 -8.38 -22.61
CA ALA A 253 -7.32 -9.42 -23.62
C ALA A 253 -7.56 -10.81 -22.99
N ASN A 254 -8.47 -11.59 -23.58
CA ASN A 254 -8.85 -12.93 -23.11
C ASN A 254 -9.43 -12.98 -21.68
N VAL A 255 -9.80 -11.83 -21.10
CA VAL A 255 -10.64 -11.77 -19.91
C VAL A 255 -12.09 -11.66 -20.35
N SER A 256 -13.00 -12.36 -19.70
CA SER A 256 -14.44 -12.34 -20.01
C SER A 256 -15.26 -11.88 -18.80
N GLY A 257 -16.50 -11.48 -19.05
CA GLY A 257 -17.46 -11.07 -18.01
C GLY A 257 -17.66 -9.56 -17.89
N ALA A 258 -18.61 -9.15 -17.05
CA ALA A 258 -19.00 -7.75 -16.96
C ALA A 258 -17.88 -6.81 -16.47
N SER A 259 -16.97 -7.32 -15.63
CA SER A 259 -15.88 -6.52 -15.07
C SER A 259 -14.91 -6.01 -16.14
N VAL A 260 -14.57 -6.82 -17.14
CA VAL A 260 -13.70 -6.37 -18.25
C VAL A 260 -14.44 -5.39 -19.16
N ASN A 261 -15.74 -5.60 -19.40
CA ASN A 261 -16.54 -4.69 -20.23
C ASN A 261 -16.67 -3.31 -19.58
N LEU A 262 -16.77 -3.24 -18.25
CA LEU A 262 -16.69 -1.98 -17.51
C LEU A 262 -15.35 -1.28 -17.78
N HIS A 263 -14.21 -1.98 -17.71
CA HIS A 263 -12.90 -1.37 -17.99
C HIS A 263 -12.78 -0.86 -19.43
N LEU A 264 -13.17 -1.68 -20.41
CA LEU A 264 -13.10 -1.31 -21.82
C LEU A 264 -13.97 -0.09 -22.14
N SER A 265 -15.17 0.01 -21.57
CA SER A 265 -16.04 1.19 -21.73
C SER A 265 -15.41 2.46 -21.14
N LEU A 266 -14.73 2.35 -20.00
CA LEU A 266 -14.02 3.47 -19.38
C LEU A 266 -12.77 3.88 -20.19
N PHE A 267 -12.12 2.94 -20.88
CA PHE A 267 -11.02 3.25 -21.81
C PHE A 267 -11.53 4.00 -23.04
N ASN A 268 -12.67 3.59 -23.60
CA ASN A 268 -13.32 4.32 -24.70
C ASN A 268 -13.64 5.76 -24.29
N ILE A 269 -14.12 5.98 -23.05
CA ILE A 269 -14.34 7.32 -22.52
C ILE A 269 -13.04 8.13 -22.44
N ALA A 270 -11.96 7.52 -21.91
CA ALA A 270 -10.66 8.19 -21.79
C ALA A 270 -10.08 8.61 -23.16
N GLU A 271 -10.37 7.84 -24.22
CA GLU A 271 -9.97 8.14 -25.61
C GLU A 271 -10.90 9.14 -26.33
N GLY A 272 -11.87 9.73 -25.64
CA GLY A 272 -12.76 10.76 -26.21
C GLY A 272 -14.13 10.25 -26.68
N GLN A 273 -14.40 8.94 -26.64
CA GLN A 273 -15.67 8.36 -27.07
C GLN A 273 -16.75 8.44 -25.98
N TRP A 274 -17.05 9.66 -25.53
CA TRP A 274 -17.79 9.91 -24.28
C TRP A 274 -19.21 9.31 -24.29
N SER A 275 -20.01 9.61 -25.32
CA SER A 275 -21.40 9.13 -25.38
C SER A 275 -21.49 7.61 -25.60
N ALA A 276 -20.64 7.07 -26.49
CA ALA A 276 -20.61 5.64 -26.78
C ALA A 276 -20.13 4.85 -25.55
N GLY A 277 -19.01 5.26 -24.95
CA GLY A 277 -18.47 4.61 -23.77
C GLY A 277 -19.38 4.70 -22.55
N ALA A 278 -20.12 5.80 -22.34
CA ALA A 278 -21.14 5.87 -21.29
C ALA A 278 -22.27 4.85 -21.49
N THR A 279 -22.71 4.66 -22.74
CA THR A 279 -23.75 3.67 -23.08
C THR A 279 -23.25 2.24 -22.83
N GLU A 280 -22.03 1.93 -23.26
CA GLU A 280 -21.39 0.63 -23.04
C GLU A 280 -21.17 0.35 -21.55
N PHE A 281 -20.76 1.37 -20.78
CA PHE A 281 -20.60 1.26 -19.34
C PHE A 281 -21.91 0.88 -18.66
N GLU A 282 -23.03 1.49 -19.05
CA GLU A 282 -24.35 1.19 -18.48
C GLU A 282 -24.82 -0.23 -18.81
N LEU A 283 -24.53 -0.71 -20.04
CA LEU A 283 -24.82 -2.10 -20.42
C LEU A 283 -23.98 -3.08 -19.60
N ALA A 284 -22.68 -2.83 -19.47
CA ALA A 284 -21.77 -3.64 -18.67
C ALA A 284 -22.14 -3.61 -17.18
N ALA A 285 -22.54 -2.46 -16.65
CA ALA A 285 -22.97 -2.30 -15.26
C ALA A 285 -24.22 -3.13 -14.96
N LYS A 286 -25.22 -3.14 -15.87
CA LYS A 286 -26.41 -4.00 -15.72
C LYS A 286 -26.03 -5.48 -15.61
N GLN A 287 -25.11 -5.95 -16.44
CA GLN A 287 -24.62 -7.32 -16.35
C GLN A 287 -23.83 -7.56 -15.05
N ALA A 288 -22.99 -6.62 -14.64
CA ALA A 288 -22.21 -6.72 -13.40
C ALA A 288 -23.10 -6.81 -12.15
N VAL A 289 -24.27 -6.16 -12.15
CA VAL A 289 -25.25 -6.30 -11.07
C VAL A 289 -25.79 -7.72 -10.98
N LEU A 290 -26.07 -8.36 -12.13
CA LEU A 290 -26.53 -9.75 -12.17
C LEU A 290 -25.42 -10.71 -11.73
N ASP A 291 -24.19 -10.49 -12.19
CA ASP A 291 -23.05 -11.36 -11.91
C ASP A 291 -22.61 -11.28 -10.43
N LEU A 292 -22.63 -10.08 -9.83
CA LEU A 292 -22.08 -9.84 -8.49
C LEU A 292 -23.14 -9.77 -7.38
N GLY A 293 -24.43 -9.75 -7.72
CA GLY A 293 -25.53 -9.63 -6.74
C GLY A 293 -25.54 -8.31 -5.95
N ARG A 294 -24.80 -7.29 -6.40
CA ARG A 294 -24.71 -5.96 -5.76
C ARG A 294 -24.93 -4.84 -6.77
N ARG A 295 -25.40 -3.69 -6.31
CA ARG A 295 -25.79 -2.55 -7.17
C ARG A 295 -24.78 -1.39 -7.25
N LYS A 296 -23.74 -1.42 -6.43
CA LYS A 296 -22.75 -0.33 -6.28
C LYS A 296 -21.34 -0.89 -6.18
N HIS A 297 -20.35 -0.03 -6.39
CA HIS A 297 -18.93 -0.37 -6.39
C HIS A 297 -18.58 -1.47 -7.41
N LEU A 298 -19.24 -1.43 -8.57
CA LEU A 298 -19.08 -2.40 -9.66
C LEU A 298 -17.75 -2.25 -10.39
N ALA A 299 -17.23 -1.02 -10.44
CA ALA A 299 -15.91 -0.69 -10.92
C ALA A 299 -15.09 -0.01 -9.81
N SER A 300 -13.77 0.00 -9.99
CA SER A 300 -12.84 0.72 -9.12
C SER A 300 -13.21 2.21 -9.06
N PRO A 301 -13.26 2.84 -7.87
CA PRO A 301 -13.46 4.29 -7.75
C PRO A 301 -12.49 5.09 -8.63
N SER A 302 -11.29 4.55 -8.80
CA SER A 302 -10.14 5.16 -9.46
C SER A 302 -10.32 5.41 -10.94
N ILE A 303 -11.15 4.62 -11.61
CA ILE A 303 -11.51 4.81 -13.03
C ILE A 303 -13.01 5.12 -13.22
N SER A 304 -13.86 4.83 -12.24
CA SER A 304 -15.31 5.01 -12.41
C SER A 304 -15.76 6.47 -12.47
N TRP A 305 -14.93 7.42 -12.02
CA TRP A 305 -15.18 8.85 -12.21
C TRP A 305 -15.17 9.28 -13.68
N LEU A 306 -14.51 8.51 -14.57
CA LEU A 306 -14.54 8.75 -16.02
C LEU A 306 -15.97 8.63 -16.57
N TYR A 307 -16.77 7.70 -16.06
CA TYR A 307 -18.19 7.61 -16.44
C TYR A 307 -18.96 8.88 -16.05
N VAL A 308 -18.67 9.46 -14.88
CA VAL A 308 -19.27 10.73 -14.46
C VAL A 308 -18.88 11.86 -15.44
N MET A 309 -17.61 11.93 -15.83
CA MET A 309 -17.14 12.90 -16.84
C MET A 309 -17.87 12.75 -18.18
N ALA A 310 -18.05 11.52 -18.65
CA ALA A 310 -18.74 11.24 -19.89
C ALA A 310 -20.23 11.63 -19.87
N LEU A 311 -20.86 11.68 -18.68
CA LEU A 311 -22.22 12.21 -18.54
C LEU A 311 -22.24 13.72 -18.44
N LEU A 312 -21.31 14.32 -17.70
CA LEU A 312 -21.24 15.79 -17.54
C LEU A 312 -20.93 16.50 -18.85
N SER A 313 -20.24 15.83 -19.77
CA SER A 313 -19.98 16.36 -21.10
C SER A 313 -21.20 16.50 -22.01
N GLN A 314 -22.27 15.76 -21.77
CA GLN A 314 -23.40 15.68 -22.70
C GLN A 314 -24.30 16.93 -22.67
N THR A 315 -23.98 17.97 -21.89
CA THR A 315 -24.70 19.26 -21.78
C THR A 315 -26.22 19.20 -21.59
N THR A 316 -26.78 18.03 -21.22
CA THR A 316 -28.22 17.86 -20.97
C THR A 316 -28.50 17.71 -19.48
N PRO A 317 -29.57 18.34 -18.95
CA PRO A 317 -29.96 18.20 -17.55
C PRO A 317 -30.23 16.74 -17.13
N ALA A 318 -30.70 15.90 -18.07
CA ALA A 318 -30.94 14.48 -17.84
C ALA A 318 -29.63 13.72 -17.57
N ALA A 319 -28.57 13.97 -18.35
CA ALA A 319 -27.27 13.35 -18.13
C ALA A 319 -26.65 13.79 -16.80
N TRP A 320 -26.77 15.07 -16.44
CA TRP A 320 -26.27 15.59 -15.15
C TRP A 320 -27.03 15.00 -13.96
N SER A 321 -28.35 14.86 -14.07
CA SER A 321 -29.17 14.18 -13.06
C SER A 321 -28.77 12.70 -12.90
N LYS A 322 -28.38 12.05 -13.99
CA LYS A 322 -27.88 10.66 -13.99
C LYS A 322 -26.52 10.56 -13.31
N ALA A 323 -25.60 11.48 -13.64
CA ALA A 323 -24.29 11.60 -13.01
C ALA A 323 -24.42 11.77 -11.49
N ARG A 324 -25.30 12.68 -11.06
CA ARG A 324 -25.62 12.92 -9.65
C ARG A 324 -26.10 11.65 -8.95
N LYS A 325 -27.05 10.93 -9.53
CA LYS A 325 -27.57 9.67 -8.96
C LYS A 325 -26.48 8.61 -8.80
N PHE A 326 -25.58 8.51 -9.78
CA PHE A 326 -24.45 7.59 -9.71
C PHE A 326 -23.52 7.94 -8.55
N VAL A 327 -23.07 9.19 -8.43
CA VAL A 327 -22.13 9.59 -7.37
C VAL A 327 -22.75 9.50 -5.96
N VAL A 328 -24.05 9.79 -5.82
CA VAL A 328 -24.77 9.59 -4.54
C VAL A 328 -24.82 8.12 -4.14
N SER A 329 -25.09 7.23 -5.10
CA SER A 329 -25.11 5.78 -4.89
C SER A 329 -23.72 5.25 -4.51
N GLU A 330 -22.67 5.70 -5.20
CA GLU A 330 -21.28 5.33 -4.91
C GLU A 330 -20.79 5.93 -3.57
N ALA A 331 -21.29 7.08 -3.16
CA ALA A 331 -21.04 7.63 -1.81
C ALA A 331 -21.75 6.84 -0.69
N GLY A 332 -22.66 5.92 -1.03
CA GLY A 332 -23.48 5.20 -0.06
C GLY A 332 -24.50 6.09 0.66
N LEU A 333 -24.80 7.26 0.11
CA LEU A 333 -25.76 8.21 0.69
C LEU A 333 -27.17 7.90 0.22
N SER A 334 -28.17 8.07 1.11
CA SER A 334 -29.57 8.01 0.69
C SER A 334 -29.96 9.31 -0.03
N PRO A 335 -30.98 9.30 -0.91
CA PRO A 335 -31.43 10.51 -1.60
C PRO A 335 -31.80 11.66 -0.65
N ALA A 336 -32.35 11.35 0.52
CA ALA A 336 -32.71 12.34 1.53
C ALA A 336 -31.49 13.00 2.20
N LYS A 337 -30.41 12.24 2.40
CA LYS A 337 -29.14 12.74 2.95
C LYS A 337 -28.36 13.53 1.90
N ALA A 338 -28.41 13.10 0.65
CA ALA A 338 -27.79 13.81 -0.46
C ALA A 338 -28.67 14.90 -1.09
N ALA A 339 -29.68 15.42 -0.40
CA ALA A 339 -30.51 16.50 -0.94
C ALA A 339 -29.73 17.83 -0.98
N PRO A 340 -29.95 18.70 -2.00
CA PRO A 340 -29.26 19.98 -2.08
C PRO A 340 -29.39 20.80 -0.79
N GLY A 341 -28.28 21.39 -0.32
CA GLY A 341 -28.24 22.18 0.91
C GLY A 341 -28.19 21.39 2.23
N LYS A 342 -28.26 20.05 2.22
CA LYS A 342 -28.03 19.22 3.41
C LYS A 342 -26.54 19.11 3.73
N ARG A 343 -26.21 18.95 5.02
CA ARG A 343 -24.83 18.84 5.53
C ARG A 343 -24.24 17.42 5.46
N ASP A 344 -24.94 16.44 4.90
CA ASP A 344 -24.51 15.02 4.97
C ASP A 344 -23.54 14.58 3.87
N ALA A 345 -23.38 15.34 2.77
CA ALA A 345 -22.33 15.08 1.79
C ALA A 345 -21.05 15.82 2.22
N ASP A 346 -20.09 15.07 2.76
CA ASP A 346 -18.77 15.61 3.09
C ASP A 346 -18.01 15.97 1.80
N PRO A 347 -17.75 17.26 1.50
CA PRO A 347 -17.03 17.67 0.29
C PRO A 347 -15.58 17.14 0.28
N TYR A 348 -15.05 16.76 1.43
CA TYR A 348 -13.72 16.17 1.56
C TYR A 348 -13.74 14.64 1.42
N SER A 349 -14.90 14.05 1.12
CA SER A 349 -14.99 12.67 0.67
C SER A 349 -14.79 12.58 -0.85
N TYR A 350 -14.32 11.41 -1.31
CA TYR A 350 -14.01 11.15 -2.72
C TYR A 350 -15.18 11.48 -3.68
N TRP A 351 -16.40 11.09 -3.33
CA TRP A 351 -17.61 11.34 -4.13
C TRP A 351 -18.36 12.61 -3.75
N GLY A 352 -18.15 13.16 -2.55
CA GLY A 352 -18.87 14.34 -2.07
C GLY A 352 -18.57 15.60 -2.87
N VAL A 353 -17.30 15.81 -3.26
CA VAL A 353 -16.92 16.93 -4.13
C VAL A 353 -17.65 16.92 -5.48
N TRP A 354 -17.92 15.72 -6.03
CA TRP A 354 -18.68 15.56 -7.27
C TRP A 354 -20.14 15.93 -7.10
N ILE A 355 -20.77 15.53 -5.98
CA ILE A 355 -22.16 15.90 -5.67
C ILE A 355 -22.27 17.43 -5.56
N ASP A 356 -21.39 18.05 -4.77
CA ASP A 356 -21.39 19.51 -4.57
C ASP A 356 -21.18 20.26 -5.91
N ALA A 357 -20.30 19.75 -6.78
CA ALA A 357 -20.06 20.36 -8.08
C ALA A 357 -21.28 20.29 -9.01
N ILE A 358 -21.93 19.13 -9.08
CA ILE A 358 -23.11 18.93 -9.94
C ILE A 358 -24.28 19.80 -9.45
N ASP A 359 -24.53 19.84 -8.13
CA ASP A 359 -25.58 20.66 -7.53
C ASP A 359 -25.38 22.15 -7.80
N GLN A 360 -24.14 22.63 -7.73
CA GLN A 360 -23.83 24.03 -8.07
C GLN A 360 -24.07 24.32 -9.55
N ARG A 361 -23.71 23.40 -10.45
CA ARG A 361 -23.94 23.58 -11.89
C ARG A 361 -25.42 23.58 -12.25
N MET A 362 -26.23 22.77 -11.55
CA MET A 362 -27.68 22.71 -11.73
C MET A 362 -28.40 23.93 -11.14
N GLY A 363 -27.72 24.76 -10.33
CA GLY A 363 -28.31 25.91 -9.64
C GLY A 363 -29.05 25.55 -8.35
N ASP A 364 -28.98 24.29 -7.92
CA ASP A 364 -29.71 23.76 -6.76
C ASP A 364 -29.06 24.16 -5.43
N ALA A 365 -27.75 24.41 -5.41
CA ALA A 365 -27.03 24.81 -4.20
C ALA A 365 -25.80 25.68 -4.54
N PRO A 366 -25.87 27.02 -4.45
CA PRO A 366 -24.70 27.87 -4.60
C PRO A 366 -23.69 27.56 -3.49
N LYS A 367 -22.43 27.31 -3.86
CA LYS A 367 -21.34 27.00 -2.92
C LYS A 367 -20.22 28.03 -3.03
N THR A 368 -19.53 28.25 -1.91
CA THR A 368 -18.34 29.09 -1.84
C THR A 368 -17.14 28.41 -2.48
N ALA A 369 -16.27 29.17 -3.15
CA ALA A 369 -15.05 28.67 -3.81
C ALA A 369 -14.16 27.81 -2.88
N GLN A 370 -14.14 28.13 -1.57
CA GLN A 370 -13.43 27.37 -0.54
C GLN A 370 -13.81 25.89 -0.45
N ARG A 371 -15.00 25.48 -0.91
CA ARG A 371 -15.40 24.05 -0.90
C ARG A 371 -14.68 23.21 -1.96
N PHE A 372 -14.09 23.86 -2.96
CA PHE A 372 -13.23 23.21 -3.96
C PHE A 372 -11.75 23.44 -3.69
N CYS A 373 -11.40 24.16 -2.61
CA CYS A 373 -10.02 24.25 -2.16
C CYS A 373 -9.55 22.90 -1.63
N LEU A 374 -8.28 22.60 -1.88
CA LEU A 374 -7.65 21.34 -1.50
C LEU A 374 -7.58 21.26 0.03
N ALA A 375 -8.31 20.33 0.64
CA ALA A 375 -8.17 20.07 2.08
C ALA A 375 -6.76 19.59 2.43
N ARG A 376 -6.36 19.90 3.66
CA ARG A 376 -5.11 19.40 4.24
C ARG A 376 -5.15 17.88 4.35
N ARG A 377 -3.95 17.30 4.23
CA ARG A 377 -3.63 15.87 4.33
C ARG A 377 -4.41 15.17 5.44
N GLU A 378 -5.39 14.37 5.06
CA GLU A 378 -5.86 13.26 5.88
C GLU A 378 -5.44 11.94 5.21
N HIS A 379 -5.11 10.96 6.04
CA HIS A 379 -4.31 9.76 5.74
C HIS A 379 -5.00 8.72 4.82
N SER A 380 -5.73 9.13 3.78
CA SER A 380 -6.38 8.24 2.82
C SER A 380 -5.53 8.01 1.56
N GLY A 381 -5.50 6.77 1.04
CA GLY A 381 -4.67 6.35 -0.10
C GLY A 381 -5.14 6.79 -1.49
N LEU A 382 -5.92 7.89 -1.59
CA LEU A 382 -6.43 8.45 -2.87
C LEU A 382 -6.17 9.97 -2.98
N GLN A 383 -5.22 10.52 -2.22
CA GLN A 383 -4.98 11.96 -2.13
C GLN A 383 -4.73 12.62 -3.50
N SER A 384 -3.83 12.09 -4.32
CA SER A 384 -3.47 12.69 -5.61
C SER A 384 -4.66 12.74 -6.57
N LEU A 385 -5.46 11.67 -6.62
CA LEU A 385 -6.66 11.62 -7.46
C LEU A 385 -7.76 12.53 -6.92
N GLN A 386 -7.93 12.57 -5.60
CA GLN A 386 -8.86 13.52 -4.98
C GLN A 386 -8.47 14.96 -5.29
N TYR A 387 -7.18 15.30 -5.27
CA TYR A 387 -6.70 16.61 -5.69
C TYR A 387 -6.96 16.89 -7.17
N LEU A 388 -6.73 15.93 -8.06
CA LEU A 388 -7.10 16.04 -9.47
C LEU A 388 -8.60 16.35 -9.63
N HIS A 389 -9.48 15.65 -8.89
CA HIS A 389 -10.92 15.89 -8.93
C HIS A 389 -11.30 17.30 -8.49
N HIS A 390 -10.72 17.81 -7.41
CA HIS A 390 -10.99 19.16 -6.94
C HIS A 390 -10.60 20.21 -7.99
N LEU A 391 -9.40 20.10 -8.57
CA LEU A 391 -8.91 21.02 -9.60
C LEU A 391 -9.76 20.96 -10.87
N MET A 392 -10.10 19.76 -11.33
CA MET A 392 -10.91 19.55 -12.53
C MET A 392 -12.34 20.08 -12.36
N LEU A 393 -12.98 19.81 -11.22
CA LEU A 393 -14.34 20.27 -10.93
C LEU A 393 -14.41 21.78 -10.73
N ALA A 394 -13.40 22.37 -10.09
CA ALA A 394 -13.30 23.82 -10.00
C ALA A 394 -13.16 24.46 -11.39
N ALA A 395 -12.31 23.91 -12.26
CA ALA A 395 -12.17 24.36 -13.64
C ALA A 395 -13.49 24.25 -14.42
N TRP A 396 -14.21 23.13 -14.27
CA TRP A 396 -15.53 22.92 -14.90
C TRP A 396 -16.57 23.94 -14.44
N LEU A 397 -16.54 24.32 -13.16
CA LEU A 397 -17.41 25.36 -12.59
C LEU A 397 -16.91 26.79 -12.81
N ARG A 398 -15.70 26.97 -13.38
CA ARG A 398 -15.01 28.27 -13.50
C ARG A 398 -14.79 28.95 -12.14
N VAL A 399 -14.48 28.16 -11.13
CA VAL A 399 -14.08 28.61 -9.79
C VAL A 399 -12.57 28.76 -9.75
N GLU A 400 -12.10 29.94 -9.36
CA GLU A 400 -10.67 30.18 -9.14
C GLU A 400 -10.22 29.50 -7.84
N VAL A 401 -9.22 28.62 -7.93
CA VAL A 401 -8.67 27.89 -6.78
C VAL A 401 -7.28 28.41 -6.46
N ILE A 402 -7.06 28.79 -5.21
CA ILE A 402 -5.72 29.09 -4.70
C ILE A 402 -5.06 27.78 -4.29
N ALA A 403 -4.05 27.35 -5.04
CA ALA A 403 -3.27 26.16 -4.70
C ALA A 403 -2.46 26.39 -3.40
N PRO A 404 -2.39 25.41 -2.48
CA PRO A 404 -1.44 25.42 -1.37
C PRO A 404 0.00 25.62 -1.86
N ALA A 405 0.79 26.41 -1.14
CA ALA A 405 2.20 26.68 -1.48
C ALA A 405 3.02 25.39 -1.69
N ASP A 406 2.70 24.36 -0.90
CA ASP A 406 3.34 23.05 -0.88
C ASP A 406 3.22 22.31 -2.23
N LEU A 407 2.09 22.49 -2.94
CA LEU A 407 1.86 21.89 -4.25
C LEU A 407 2.61 22.64 -5.35
N ARG A 408 2.75 23.96 -5.23
CA ARG A 408 3.57 24.76 -6.14
C ARG A 408 5.03 24.32 -6.11
N ALA A 409 5.60 24.15 -4.90
CA ALA A 409 6.95 23.63 -4.73
C ALA A 409 7.13 22.16 -5.20
N HIS A 410 6.07 21.35 -5.27
CA HIS A 410 6.14 20.01 -5.86
C HIS A 410 6.09 20.07 -7.39
N ALA A 411 5.19 20.86 -7.97
CA ALA A 411 5.10 21.05 -9.42
C ALA A 411 6.39 21.64 -10.01
N GLU A 412 7.00 22.63 -9.34
CA GLU A 412 8.30 23.22 -9.72
C GLU A 412 9.47 22.23 -9.66
N ARG A 413 9.36 21.13 -8.92
CA ARG A 413 10.37 20.06 -8.88
C ARG A 413 10.17 19.00 -9.97
N LEU A 414 8.98 18.95 -10.58
CA LEU A 414 8.63 18.00 -11.64
C LEU A 414 8.77 18.61 -13.04
N ALA A 415 8.63 19.93 -13.16
CA ALA A 415 8.98 20.72 -14.35
C ALA A 415 10.49 20.89 -14.46
#